data_AF-A0A9E2VNQ0-F1
#
_entry.id   AF-A0A9E2VNQ0-F1
#
_cell.length_a   1.000
_cell.length_b   1.000
_cell.length_c   1.000
_cell.angle_alpha   90.00
_cell.angle_beta   90.00
_cell.angle_gamma   90.00
#
_symmetry.space_group_name_H-M   'P 1'
#
loop_
_entity.id
_entity.type
_entity.pdbx_description
1 polymer ?
#
loop_
_entity_poly.entity_id
_entity_poly.type
_entity_poly.pdbx_seq_one_letter_code
_entity_poly.pdbx_strand_id
1 'polypeptide(L)'
;MSRNAVAALAGAGAMMLAGVASASDFASTVVQYVQGSGVGVGYDDPTAAIGSPTRYTGTQIGFPGAVTPFNSSFDPGECVSIGRGGSLTLAFDHDVLNDAANPYGLDLIIFGNSFFWDPVNFTATAQALSSDGGTVSLSADGVTWVTAPGMADGLFPTLAYLDQIDPFGGPAGSVLSDFTKPVNPNFAWQGADLAAIIAGYDGSGGGWGIDIGALGLSSVRYVKITNDLNANLIPEIDGISDVRAVPAPGGAGIALVLGVMAARRRR
;
A
#
# COMPACT_ATOMS: atom_id res chain seq x y z
N MET A 1 -66.99 38.80 11.68
CA MET A 1 -66.11 38.10 10.72
C MET A 1 -64.69 38.09 11.29
N SER A 2 -64.05 36.91 11.25
CA SER A 2 -62.65 36.61 11.58
C SER A 2 -62.28 36.49 13.08
N ARG A 3 -61.44 35.58 13.56
CA ARG A 3 -60.74 34.39 13.00
C ARG A 3 -60.15 33.59 14.17
N ASN A 4 -60.11 32.26 14.04
CA ASN A 4 -59.41 31.30 14.90
C ASN A 4 -57.89 31.53 14.96
N ALA A 5 -57.23 31.11 16.04
CA ALA A 5 -55.83 30.69 16.01
C ALA A 5 -55.60 29.53 17.00
N VAL A 6 -55.38 28.34 16.43
CA VAL A 6 -54.89 27.12 17.10
C VAL A 6 -53.36 27.20 17.10
N ALA A 7 -52.73 26.99 18.25
CA ALA A 7 -51.28 26.89 18.37
C ALA A 7 -50.82 25.47 17.98
N ALA A 8 -49.95 25.36 16.98
CA ALA A 8 -49.27 24.12 16.63
C ALA A 8 -47.83 24.17 17.16
N LEU A 9 -47.47 23.23 18.04
CA LEU A 9 -46.08 22.98 18.42
C LEU A 9 -45.39 22.23 17.25
N ALA A 10 -44.33 22.82 16.70
CA ALA A 10 -43.42 22.14 15.79
C ALA A 10 -42.27 21.50 16.60
N GLY A 11 -42.23 20.17 16.63
CA GLY A 11 -41.07 19.42 17.13
C GLY A 11 -40.00 19.34 16.05
N ALA A 12 -38.83 19.94 16.29
CA ALA A 12 -37.67 19.76 15.43
C ALA A 12 -36.89 18.51 15.87
N GLY A 13 -36.97 17.44 15.08
CA GLY A 13 -36.11 16.27 15.25
C GLY A 13 -34.72 16.56 14.70
N ALA A 14 -33.70 16.55 15.56
CA ALA A 14 -32.31 16.59 15.14
C ALA A 14 -31.91 15.21 14.59
N MET A 15 -31.67 15.13 13.29
CA MET A 15 -31.19 13.92 12.62
C MET A 15 -29.67 13.87 12.77
N MET A 16 -29.16 12.98 13.61
CA MET A 16 -27.71 12.75 13.75
C MET A 16 -27.21 12.03 12.49
N LEU A 17 -26.35 12.71 11.71
CA LEU A 17 -25.57 12.09 10.66
C LEU A 17 -24.45 11.28 11.33
N ALA A 18 -24.64 9.96 11.45
CA ALA A 18 -23.55 9.06 11.75
C ALA A 18 -22.57 9.08 10.56
N GLY A 19 -21.35 9.58 10.78
CA GLY A 19 -20.30 9.49 9.78
C GLY A 19 -19.95 8.03 9.53
N VAL A 20 -20.13 7.56 8.30
CA VAL A 20 -19.53 6.29 7.86
C VAL A 20 -18.01 6.49 7.88
N ALA A 21 -17.30 5.71 8.69
CA ALA A 21 -15.85 5.66 8.61
C ALA A 21 -15.48 5.15 7.20
N SER A 22 -14.56 5.86 6.52
CA SER A 22 -14.02 5.40 5.23
C SER A 22 -13.20 4.14 5.46
N ALA A 23 -13.27 3.19 4.53
CA ALA A 23 -12.35 2.05 4.53
C ALA A 23 -10.91 2.54 4.44
N SER A 24 -10.00 1.83 5.11
CA SER A 24 -8.56 2.11 5.05
C SER A 24 -8.00 1.72 3.69
N ASP A 25 -7.17 2.57 3.07
CA ASP A 25 -6.41 2.22 1.85
C ASP A 25 -5.35 1.11 2.12
N PHE A 26 -5.12 0.74 3.38
CA PHE A 26 -4.09 -0.20 3.82
C PHE A 26 -4.67 -1.34 4.65
N ALA A 27 -3.96 -2.46 4.69
CA ALA A 27 -4.22 -3.51 5.67
C ALA A 27 -4.21 -2.91 7.08
N SER A 28 -5.24 -3.23 7.87
CA SER A 28 -5.53 -2.53 9.12
C SER A 28 -5.55 -3.46 10.33
N THR A 29 -5.42 -4.77 10.12
CA THR A 29 -5.53 -5.78 11.17
C THR A 29 -4.41 -6.81 11.04
N VAL A 30 -3.72 -7.07 12.15
CA VAL A 30 -2.87 -8.26 12.32
C VAL A 30 -3.76 -9.42 12.75
N VAL A 31 -3.93 -10.42 11.89
CA VAL A 31 -4.71 -11.62 12.20
C VAL A 31 -3.87 -12.62 12.98
N GLN A 32 -2.62 -12.83 12.54
CA GLN A 32 -1.69 -13.73 13.19
C GLN A 32 -0.26 -13.33 12.87
N TYR A 33 0.61 -13.45 13.87
CA TYR A 33 2.05 -13.41 13.68
C TYR A 33 2.70 -14.61 14.35
N VAL A 34 3.53 -15.32 13.60
CA VAL A 34 4.43 -16.36 14.06
C VAL A 34 5.83 -15.90 13.68
N GLN A 35 6.58 -15.45 14.67
CA GLN A 35 7.88 -14.80 14.46
C GLN A 35 8.87 -15.67 13.67
N GLY A 36 8.91 -16.98 13.91
CA GLY A 36 9.97 -17.84 13.37
C GLY A 36 11.33 -17.56 14.03
N SER A 37 12.41 -18.08 13.44
CA SER A 37 13.77 -17.93 13.98
C SER A 37 14.62 -16.92 13.20
N GLY A 38 15.54 -16.24 13.89
CA GLY A 38 16.50 -15.31 13.29
C GLY A 38 16.06 -13.84 13.22
N VAL A 39 14.84 -13.51 13.69
CA VAL A 39 14.38 -12.12 13.78
C VAL A 39 15.26 -11.31 14.74
N GLY A 40 15.71 -10.14 14.27
CA GLY A 40 16.48 -9.19 15.07
C GLY A 40 15.66 -8.54 16.18
N VAL A 41 16.34 -8.05 17.22
CA VAL A 41 15.67 -7.34 18.33
C VAL A 41 15.01 -6.07 17.79
N GLY A 42 13.72 -5.89 18.07
CA GLY A 42 12.96 -4.70 17.67
C GLY A 42 12.24 -4.80 16.32
N TYR A 43 12.35 -5.95 15.64
CA TYR A 43 11.66 -6.22 14.36
C TYR A 43 10.60 -7.33 14.49
N ASP A 44 10.10 -7.57 15.70
CA ASP A 44 9.11 -8.58 16.05
C ASP A 44 7.72 -8.00 16.36
N ASP A 45 7.51 -6.70 16.12
CA ASP A 45 6.20 -6.06 16.24
C ASP A 45 5.42 -6.16 14.92
N PRO A 46 4.39 -7.03 14.81
CA PRO A 46 3.63 -7.17 13.57
C PRO A 46 2.76 -5.96 13.26
N THR A 47 2.57 -5.02 14.20
CA THR A 47 1.80 -3.80 13.95
C THR A 47 2.56 -2.79 13.08
N ALA A 48 3.88 -2.96 12.90
CA ALA A 48 4.68 -2.19 11.96
C ALA A 48 4.24 -2.38 10.49
N ALA A 49 3.57 -3.50 10.17
CA ALA A 49 3.12 -3.80 8.81
C ALA A 49 1.65 -3.45 8.52
N ILE A 50 0.96 -2.73 9.40
CA ILE A 50 -0.39 -2.22 9.14
C ILE A 50 -0.41 -0.70 9.02
N GLY A 51 -1.36 -0.17 8.25
CA GLY A 51 -1.41 1.26 7.94
C GLY A 51 -0.48 1.66 6.79
N SER A 52 -0.23 2.97 6.68
CA SER A 52 0.61 3.51 5.61
C SER A 52 2.08 3.08 5.80
N PRO A 53 2.77 2.70 4.71
CA PRO A 53 4.21 2.48 4.72
C PRO A 53 5.02 3.66 5.26
N THR A 54 6.20 3.34 5.76
CA THR A 54 7.14 4.29 6.34
C THR A 54 7.64 5.30 5.31
N ARG A 55 7.72 6.57 5.72
CA ARG A 55 8.22 7.66 4.86
C ARG A 55 9.58 8.22 5.28
N TYR A 56 9.90 8.10 6.56
CA TYR A 56 11.10 8.64 7.17
C TYR A 56 11.59 7.64 8.21
N THR A 57 12.87 7.30 8.16
CA THR A 57 13.47 6.17 8.86
C THR A 57 14.70 6.59 9.67
N GLY A 58 15.21 5.68 10.48
CA GLY A 58 16.50 5.77 11.18
C GLY A 58 16.59 6.80 12.30
N THR A 59 15.44 7.31 12.76
CA THR A 59 15.37 8.34 13.79
C THR A 59 15.82 7.85 15.16
N GLN A 60 15.50 6.59 15.51
CA GLN A 60 15.83 5.99 16.80
C GLN A 60 17.29 5.58 16.89
N ILE A 61 17.89 5.16 15.77
CA ILE A 61 19.29 4.71 15.71
C ILE A 61 20.30 5.77 15.24
N GLY A 62 19.84 7.01 15.02
CA GLY A 62 20.72 8.16 14.77
C GLY A 62 21.15 8.35 13.31
N PHE A 63 20.46 7.73 12.36
CA PHE A 63 20.65 7.88 10.91
C PHE A 63 19.34 8.36 10.24
N PRO A 64 18.78 9.52 10.64
CA PRO A 64 17.49 9.97 10.14
C PRO A 64 17.55 10.28 8.65
N GLY A 65 16.61 9.73 7.88
CA GLY A 65 16.56 9.95 6.43
C GLY A 65 15.20 9.61 5.84
N ALA A 66 14.86 10.25 4.73
CA ALA A 66 13.69 9.86 3.95
C ALA A 66 13.85 8.43 3.41
N VAL A 67 12.74 7.69 3.33
CA VAL A 67 12.71 6.40 2.64
C VAL A 67 12.77 6.64 1.14
N THR A 68 13.74 6.01 0.48
CA THR A 68 13.98 6.10 -0.96
C THR A 68 14.26 4.70 -1.52
N PRO A 69 14.26 4.55 -2.86
CA PRO A 69 14.65 3.30 -3.48
C PRO A 69 16.09 2.84 -3.22
N PHE A 70 16.93 3.66 -2.59
CA PHE A 70 18.32 3.33 -2.18
C PHE A 70 18.53 3.43 -0.65
N ASN A 71 17.47 3.76 0.12
CA ASN A 71 17.47 3.89 1.57
C ASN A 71 16.10 3.43 2.08
N SER A 72 15.94 2.13 2.28
CA SER A 72 14.67 1.53 2.71
C SER A 72 14.30 1.92 4.14
N SER A 73 13.10 1.54 4.59
CA SER A 73 12.76 1.55 6.01
C SER A 73 13.57 0.49 6.76
N PHE A 74 14.24 0.91 7.84
CA PHE A 74 15.12 0.04 8.60
C PHE A 74 15.09 0.28 10.11
N ASP A 75 14.43 1.32 10.62
CA ASP A 75 14.42 1.57 12.07
C ASP A 75 13.54 0.51 12.77
N PRO A 76 13.88 0.07 13.99
CA PRO A 76 13.02 -0.81 14.77
C PRO A 76 11.60 -0.24 14.93
N GLY A 77 10.59 -1.07 14.64
CA GLY A 77 9.17 -0.69 14.65
C GLY A 77 8.64 -0.08 13.35
N GLU A 78 9.46 0.10 12.32
CA GLU A 78 9.03 0.55 10.99
C GLU A 78 8.75 -0.61 10.03
N CYS A 79 9.33 -1.78 10.29
CA CYS A 79 9.03 -3.01 9.57
C CYS A 79 8.98 -4.20 10.54
N VAL A 80 8.31 -5.27 10.12
CA VAL A 80 8.31 -6.56 10.85
C VAL A 80 9.04 -7.62 10.05
N SER A 81 9.97 -8.30 10.69
CA SER A 81 10.67 -9.45 10.12
C SER A 81 9.85 -10.74 10.30
N ILE A 82 9.90 -11.61 9.29
CA ILE A 82 9.31 -12.96 9.35
C ILE A 82 10.45 -13.97 9.30
N GLY A 83 10.87 -14.43 10.48
CA GLY A 83 11.95 -15.39 10.64
C GLY A 83 11.66 -16.73 9.98
N ARG A 84 12.70 -17.57 9.88
CA ARG A 84 12.60 -18.90 9.25
C ARG A 84 11.54 -19.76 9.93
N GLY A 85 10.63 -20.32 9.14
CA GLY A 85 9.47 -21.07 9.61
C GLY A 85 8.34 -20.19 10.19
N GLY A 86 8.48 -18.88 10.09
CA GLY A 86 7.50 -17.89 10.55
C GLY A 86 6.46 -17.54 9.49
N SER A 87 5.46 -16.78 9.93
CA SER A 87 4.42 -16.22 9.07
C SER A 87 3.80 -14.96 9.65
N LEU A 88 3.38 -14.04 8.78
CA LEU A 88 2.52 -12.90 9.09
C LEU A 88 1.22 -13.05 8.31
N THR A 89 0.07 -12.85 8.95
CA THR A 89 -1.23 -12.75 8.29
C THR A 89 -1.87 -11.43 8.65
N LEU A 90 -2.15 -10.62 7.63
CA LEU A 90 -2.80 -9.32 7.73
C LEU A 90 -4.18 -9.38 7.07
N ALA A 91 -5.06 -8.46 7.45
CA ALA A 91 -6.36 -8.27 6.83
C ALA A 91 -6.69 -6.81 6.57
N PHE A 92 -7.41 -6.58 5.48
CA PHE A 92 -8.12 -5.34 5.19
C PHE A 92 -9.46 -5.29 5.94
N ASP A 93 -9.94 -4.08 6.24
CA ASP A 93 -11.27 -3.86 6.80
C ASP A 93 -12.38 -4.02 5.74
N HIS A 94 -12.02 -4.08 4.47
CA HIS A 94 -12.88 -4.28 3.30
C HIS A 94 -12.33 -5.40 2.40
N ASP A 95 -13.06 -5.73 1.33
CA ASP A 95 -12.58 -6.64 0.30
C ASP A 95 -11.85 -5.81 -0.75
N VAL A 96 -10.57 -6.10 -0.97
CA VAL A 96 -9.82 -5.59 -2.13
C VAL A 96 -10.34 -6.30 -3.36
N LEU A 97 -10.80 -5.55 -4.35
CA LEU A 97 -11.48 -6.08 -5.53
C LEU A 97 -10.53 -6.17 -6.72
N ASN A 98 -10.73 -7.18 -7.55
CA ASN A 98 -10.22 -7.15 -8.92
C ASN A 98 -11.01 -6.09 -9.71
N ASP A 99 -10.43 -4.90 -9.86
CA ASP A 99 -11.07 -3.76 -10.52
C ASP A 99 -10.35 -3.42 -11.83
N ALA A 100 -11.09 -3.44 -12.94
CA ALA A 100 -10.57 -3.07 -14.25
C ALA A 100 -10.12 -1.60 -14.35
N ALA A 101 -10.52 -0.74 -13.40
CA ALA A 101 -10.04 0.63 -13.29
C ALA A 101 -8.71 0.75 -12.52
N ASN A 102 -8.21 -0.34 -11.94
CA ASN A 102 -6.91 -0.34 -11.29
C ASN A 102 -5.77 -0.24 -12.33
N PRO A 103 -4.78 0.64 -12.12
CA PRO A 103 -3.65 0.78 -13.03
C PRO A 103 -2.92 -0.55 -13.28
N TYR A 104 -2.68 -0.85 -14.55
CA TYR A 104 -1.98 -2.06 -15.01
C TYR A 104 -2.67 -3.39 -14.64
N GLY A 105 -3.91 -3.35 -14.13
CA GLY A 105 -4.64 -4.52 -13.64
C GLY A 105 -4.13 -5.06 -12.30
N LEU A 106 -3.37 -4.26 -11.54
CA LEU A 106 -2.86 -4.65 -10.22
C LEU A 106 -3.81 -4.18 -9.12
N ASP A 107 -4.08 -5.02 -8.13
CA ASP A 107 -5.10 -4.76 -7.12
C ASP A 107 -4.52 -4.59 -5.71
N LEU A 108 -3.33 -5.14 -5.46
CA LEU A 108 -2.63 -5.05 -4.18
C LEU A 108 -1.19 -4.58 -4.37
N ILE A 109 -0.63 -3.90 -3.38
CA ILE A 109 0.80 -3.56 -3.33
C ILE A 109 1.37 -3.98 -1.97
N ILE A 110 2.52 -4.67 -1.98
CA ILE A 110 3.27 -5.02 -0.76
C ILE A 110 4.54 -4.18 -0.69
N PHE A 111 4.76 -3.54 0.47
CA PHE A 111 5.96 -2.75 0.76
C PHE A 111 6.85 -3.52 1.74
N GLY A 112 8.14 -3.54 1.45
CA GLY A 112 9.15 -4.21 2.27
C GLY A 112 10.39 -3.34 2.44
N ASN A 113 11.44 -3.96 2.98
CA ASN A 113 12.75 -3.35 3.21
C ASN A 113 13.65 -3.33 1.95
N SER A 114 13.21 -3.87 0.82
CA SER A 114 14.04 -3.93 -0.38
C SER A 114 14.60 -2.57 -0.82
N PHE A 115 15.79 -2.60 -1.42
CA PHE A 115 16.45 -1.42 -1.97
C PHE A 115 17.33 -1.76 -3.17
N PHE A 116 17.51 -0.78 -4.05
CA PHE A 116 18.44 -0.84 -5.15
C PHE A 116 19.84 -0.45 -4.70
N TRP A 117 20.86 -1.01 -5.35
CA TRP A 117 22.25 -0.63 -5.11
C TRP A 117 23.15 -0.95 -6.32
N ASP A 118 24.35 -0.35 -6.34
CA ASP A 118 25.43 -0.68 -7.26
C ASP A 118 26.51 -1.51 -6.54
N PRO A 119 26.65 -2.82 -6.85
CA PRO A 119 27.63 -3.68 -6.19
C PRO A 119 29.09 -3.46 -6.57
N VAL A 120 29.33 -2.64 -7.60
CA VAL A 120 30.66 -2.35 -8.13
C VAL A 120 31.13 -0.99 -7.68
N ASN A 121 30.32 0.04 -7.90
CA ASN A 121 30.72 1.43 -7.68
C ASN A 121 30.14 2.04 -6.40
N PHE A 122 29.18 1.38 -5.75
CA PHE A 122 28.47 1.90 -4.58
C PHE A 122 27.87 3.31 -4.82
N THR A 123 27.39 3.55 -6.05
CA THR A 123 26.68 4.76 -6.44
C THR A 123 25.17 4.56 -6.37
N ALA A 124 24.41 5.65 -6.36
CA ALA A 124 22.95 5.64 -6.39
C ALA A 124 22.41 5.31 -7.79
N THR A 125 22.72 4.11 -8.26
CA THR A 125 22.29 3.59 -9.56
C THR A 125 21.78 2.18 -9.34
N ALA A 126 20.57 1.90 -9.82
CA ALA A 126 19.92 0.62 -9.61
C ALA A 126 20.51 -0.46 -10.51
N GLN A 127 21.59 -1.11 -10.06
CA GLN A 127 22.23 -2.23 -10.78
C GLN A 127 21.80 -3.59 -10.23
N ALA A 128 21.53 -3.65 -8.94
CA ALA A 128 21.06 -4.83 -8.23
C ALA A 128 19.92 -4.46 -7.28
N LEU A 129 19.10 -5.46 -6.95
CA LEU A 129 18.08 -5.38 -5.92
C LEU A 129 18.58 -6.19 -4.71
N SER A 130 18.53 -5.60 -3.52
CA SER A 130 18.54 -6.32 -2.26
C SER A 130 17.09 -6.62 -1.88
N SER A 131 16.76 -7.88 -1.63
CA SER A 131 15.42 -8.34 -1.30
C SER A 131 15.49 -9.66 -0.54
N ASP A 132 14.71 -9.80 0.53
CA ASP A 132 14.77 -10.97 1.41
C ASP A 132 13.66 -12.00 1.16
N GLY A 133 12.77 -11.71 0.20
CA GLY A 133 11.86 -12.70 -0.38
C GLY A 133 10.53 -12.81 0.36
N GLY A 134 10.17 -14.03 0.79
CA GLY A 134 8.88 -14.33 1.42
C GLY A 134 7.79 -14.74 0.41
N THR A 135 7.09 -15.82 0.72
CA THR A 135 5.99 -16.34 -0.12
C THR A 135 4.67 -15.67 0.26
N VAL A 136 3.97 -15.12 -0.73
CA VAL A 136 2.68 -14.46 -0.55
C VAL A 136 1.55 -15.43 -0.89
N SER A 137 0.56 -15.54 -0.02
CA SER A 137 -0.69 -16.24 -0.24
C SER A 137 -1.87 -15.34 0.08
N LEU A 138 -2.88 -15.37 -0.77
CA LEU A 138 -4.05 -14.50 -0.72
C LEU A 138 -5.31 -15.32 -0.44
N SER A 139 -6.25 -14.72 0.29
CA SER A 139 -7.52 -15.36 0.61
C SER A 139 -8.65 -14.34 0.77
N ALA A 140 -9.86 -14.72 0.36
CA ALA A 140 -11.07 -13.96 0.63
C ALA A 140 -11.70 -14.33 1.99
N ASP A 141 -11.53 -15.58 2.45
CA ASP A 141 -12.23 -16.14 3.61
C ASP A 141 -11.29 -16.49 4.79
N GLY A 142 -9.98 -16.40 4.60
CA GLY A 142 -8.96 -16.77 5.58
C GLY A 142 -8.73 -18.29 5.70
N VAL A 143 -9.37 -19.10 4.85
CA VAL A 143 -9.34 -20.57 4.89
C VAL A 143 -8.73 -21.11 3.60
N THR A 144 -9.19 -20.63 2.45
CA THR A 144 -8.72 -21.04 1.12
C THR A 144 -7.66 -20.08 0.65
N TRP A 145 -6.45 -20.58 0.41
CA TRP A 145 -5.28 -19.75 0.09
C TRP A 145 -4.80 -20.02 -1.34
N VAL A 146 -4.54 -18.95 -2.09
CA VAL A 146 -3.91 -19.01 -3.41
C VAL A 146 -2.57 -18.29 -3.34
N THR A 147 -1.51 -18.97 -3.75
CA THR A 147 -0.16 -18.38 -3.76
C THR A 147 0.00 -17.44 -4.94
N ALA A 148 0.43 -16.20 -4.65
CA ALA A 148 0.77 -15.22 -5.68
C ALA A 148 2.22 -15.40 -6.14
N PRO A 149 2.54 -15.17 -7.42
CA PRO A 149 3.92 -15.15 -7.89
C PRO A 149 4.67 -13.93 -7.35
N GLY A 150 6.00 -14.01 -7.35
CA GLY A 150 6.87 -12.96 -6.84
C GLY A 150 7.23 -13.18 -5.37
N MET A 151 7.51 -12.08 -4.67
CA MET A 151 7.99 -12.11 -3.29
C MET A 151 7.43 -10.91 -2.51
N ALA A 152 7.26 -11.07 -1.20
CA ALA A 152 6.66 -10.06 -0.34
C ALA A 152 7.60 -8.86 -0.14
N ASP A 153 8.85 -9.13 0.19
CA ASP A 153 9.93 -8.15 0.17
C ASP A 153 10.66 -8.27 -1.17
N GLY A 154 10.36 -7.35 -2.10
CA GLY A 154 10.57 -7.57 -3.53
C GLY A 154 10.79 -6.33 -4.37
N LEU A 155 10.53 -6.44 -5.68
CA LEU A 155 10.85 -5.39 -6.64
C LEU A 155 10.00 -4.12 -6.42
N PHE A 156 10.61 -3.01 -6.84
CA PHE A 156 10.20 -1.62 -6.69
C PHE A 156 10.30 -1.11 -5.24
N PRO A 157 11.52 -1.00 -4.69
CA PRO A 157 11.80 -0.35 -3.41
C PRO A 157 10.98 0.93 -3.14
N THR A 158 10.60 1.13 -1.88
CA THR A 158 9.71 2.23 -1.46
C THR A 158 10.31 3.60 -1.78
N LEU A 159 9.50 4.50 -2.34
CA LEU A 159 9.81 5.90 -2.57
C LEU A 159 8.81 6.75 -1.77
N ALA A 160 9.27 7.47 -0.75
CA ALA A 160 8.36 8.24 0.09
C ALA A 160 7.98 9.62 -0.48
N TYR A 161 8.86 10.23 -1.27
CA TYR A 161 8.69 11.61 -1.74
C TYR A 161 9.11 11.76 -3.20
N LEU A 162 8.31 12.47 -3.99
CA LEU A 162 8.53 12.70 -5.42
C LEU A 162 9.52 13.84 -5.69
N ASP A 163 9.80 14.67 -4.69
CA ASP A 163 10.78 15.76 -4.75
C ASP A 163 12.10 15.40 -4.06
N GLN A 164 12.36 14.11 -3.80
CA GLN A 164 13.61 13.67 -3.20
C GLN A 164 14.80 13.84 -4.16
N ILE A 165 15.90 14.37 -3.63
CA ILE A 165 17.18 14.54 -4.33
C ILE A 165 18.32 13.75 -3.69
N ASP A 166 18.16 13.33 -2.43
CA ASP A 166 19.15 12.58 -1.67
C ASP A 166 18.85 11.08 -1.75
N PRO A 167 19.61 10.30 -2.54
CA PRO A 167 19.32 8.88 -2.71
C PRO A 167 19.52 8.07 -1.43
N PHE A 168 20.53 8.38 -0.62
CA PHE A 168 20.83 7.59 0.58
C PHE A 168 20.15 8.09 1.86
N GLY A 169 19.00 8.75 1.72
CA GLY A 169 18.30 9.36 2.84
C GLY A 169 18.84 10.77 3.13
N GLY A 170 17.92 11.74 3.08
CA GLY A 170 18.15 13.13 3.44
C GLY A 170 16.94 13.67 4.20
N PRO A 171 16.76 14.99 4.28
CA PRO A 171 15.53 15.58 4.79
C PRO A 171 14.28 15.01 4.10
N ALA A 172 13.15 15.00 4.82
CA ALA A 172 11.87 14.65 4.23
C ALA A 172 11.52 15.62 3.07
N GLY A 173 11.01 15.06 1.98
CA GLY A 173 10.46 15.85 0.89
C GLY A 173 9.12 16.50 1.25
N SER A 174 8.62 17.35 0.37
CA SER A 174 7.34 18.05 0.52
C SER A 174 6.23 17.45 -0.34
N VAL A 175 6.58 16.66 -1.35
CA VAL A 175 5.62 16.05 -2.28
C VAL A 175 5.56 14.56 -2.00
N LEU A 176 4.48 14.11 -1.37
CA LEU A 176 4.27 12.68 -1.09
C LEU A 176 4.08 11.88 -2.37
N SER A 177 4.68 10.70 -2.42
CA SER A 177 4.28 9.65 -3.35
C SER A 177 2.94 9.02 -2.94
N ASP A 178 2.27 8.39 -3.91
CA ASP A 178 1.02 7.66 -3.70
C ASP A 178 1.30 6.16 -3.47
N PHE A 179 1.15 5.72 -2.22
CA PHE A 179 1.27 4.30 -1.84
C PHE A 179 0.10 3.44 -2.29
N THR A 180 -0.93 4.00 -2.92
CA THR A 180 -2.06 3.25 -3.52
C THR A 180 -1.95 3.16 -5.04
N LYS A 181 -0.89 3.73 -5.63
CA LYS A 181 -0.60 3.66 -7.07
C LYS A 181 0.55 2.68 -7.30
N PRO A 182 0.36 1.60 -8.09
CA PRO A 182 1.46 0.68 -8.39
C PRO A 182 2.43 1.30 -9.41
N VAL A 183 3.69 0.84 -9.37
CA VAL A 183 4.66 1.10 -10.45
C VAL A 183 4.25 0.30 -11.69
N ASN A 184 4.47 0.86 -12.88
CA ASN A 184 4.29 0.11 -14.12
C ASN A 184 5.16 -1.17 -14.10
N PRO A 185 4.56 -2.38 -14.20
CA PRO A 185 5.32 -3.64 -14.17
C PRO A 185 6.40 -3.74 -15.25
N ASN A 186 6.28 -2.96 -16.33
CA ASN A 186 7.25 -2.91 -17.43
C ASN A 186 8.31 -1.81 -17.28
N PHE A 187 8.37 -1.10 -16.15
CA PHE A 187 9.40 -0.09 -15.91
C PHE A 187 10.80 -0.75 -15.86
N ALA A 188 11.66 -0.37 -16.80
CA ALA A 188 13.05 -0.82 -16.88
C ALA A 188 13.91 -0.02 -15.88
N TRP A 189 14.01 -0.53 -14.65
CA TRP A 189 14.71 0.13 -13.55
C TRP A 189 16.24 -0.02 -13.62
N GLN A 190 16.76 -1.02 -14.35
CA GLN A 190 18.19 -1.29 -14.38
C GLN A 190 18.98 -0.11 -14.97
N GLY A 191 19.98 0.35 -14.22
CA GLY A 191 20.81 1.50 -14.57
C GLY A 191 20.16 2.86 -14.27
N ALA A 192 18.94 2.89 -13.73
CA ALA A 192 18.28 4.15 -13.36
C ALA A 192 18.92 4.74 -12.10
N ASP A 193 19.15 6.05 -12.11
CA ASP A 193 19.43 6.82 -10.90
C ASP A 193 18.12 7.23 -10.18
N LEU A 194 18.23 7.93 -9.06
CA LEU A 194 17.05 8.37 -8.31
C LEU A 194 16.06 9.18 -9.15
N ALA A 195 16.54 10.12 -9.98
CA ALA A 195 15.67 10.97 -10.78
C ALA A 195 14.92 10.15 -11.85
N ALA A 196 15.61 9.23 -12.51
CA ALA A 196 14.99 8.31 -13.46
C ALA A 196 14.00 7.35 -12.79
N ILE A 197 14.26 6.90 -11.56
CA ILE A 197 13.32 6.08 -10.79
C ILE A 197 12.07 6.89 -10.42
N ILE A 198 12.22 8.10 -9.88
CA ILE A 198 11.08 8.98 -9.55
C ILE A 198 10.20 9.20 -10.79
N ALA A 199 10.83 9.48 -11.95
CA ALA A 199 10.11 9.64 -13.21
C ALA A 199 9.42 8.34 -13.66
N GLY A 200 10.10 7.19 -13.52
CA GLY A 200 9.57 5.87 -13.88
C GLY A 200 8.45 5.35 -12.98
N TYR A 201 8.47 5.74 -11.70
CA TYR A 201 7.40 5.43 -10.75
C TYR A 201 6.15 6.27 -11.00
N ASP A 202 6.27 7.38 -11.72
CA ASP A 202 5.14 8.22 -12.16
C ASP A 202 4.21 8.60 -10.99
N GLY A 203 4.78 8.94 -9.83
CA GLY A 203 4.00 9.29 -8.64
C GLY A 203 3.64 8.10 -7.72
N SER A 204 3.90 6.85 -8.13
CA SER A 204 3.84 5.69 -7.25
C SER A 204 4.85 5.80 -6.11
N GLY A 205 4.50 5.25 -4.94
CA GLY A 205 5.44 5.08 -3.84
C GLY A 205 6.23 3.78 -3.87
N GLY A 206 6.19 3.01 -4.96
CA GLY A 206 6.88 1.73 -5.08
C GLY A 206 6.00 0.53 -4.68
N GLY A 207 6.65 -0.49 -4.16
CA GLY A 207 6.09 -1.77 -3.73
C GLY A 207 5.84 -2.78 -4.85
N TRP A 208 5.73 -4.04 -4.47
CA TRP A 208 5.41 -5.14 -5.38
C TRP A 208 3.91 -5.21 -5.63
N GLY A 209 3.50 -4.98 -6.89
CA GLY A 209 2.11 -5.04 -7.31
C GLY A 209 1.63 -6.46 -7.64
N ILE A 210 0.39 -6.79 -7.29
CA ILE A 210 -0.23 -8.10 -7.55
C ILE A 210 -1.59 -7.94 -8.24
N ASP A 211 -1.76 -8.58 -9.39
CA ASP A 211 -3.06 -8.79 -10.07
C ASP A 211 -3.73 -10.02 -9.44
N ILE A 212 -4.81 -9.81 -8.67
CA ILE A 212 -5.52 -10.94 -8.04
C ILE A 212 -6.45 -11.64 -9.04
N GLY A 213 -6.87 -10.94 -10.09
CA GLY A 213 -7.66 -11.48 -11.20
C GLY A 213 -6.91 -12.55 -11.99
N ALA A 214 -5.62 -12.36 -12.23
CA ALA A 214 -4.74 -13.35 -12.87
C ALA A 214 -4.63 -14.66 -12.07
N LEU A 215 -4.94 -14.62 -10.76
CA LEU A 215 -4.99 -15.78 -9.87
C LEU A 215 -6.39 -16.42 -9.80
N GLY A 216 -7.36 -15.89 -10.55
CA GLY A 216 -8.76 -16.35 -10.53
C GLY A 216 -9.56 -15.85 -9.33
N LEU A 217 -9.07 -14.84 -8.61
CA LEU A 217 -9.76 -14.23 -7.47
C LEU A 217 -10.52 -12.98 -7.93
N SER A 218 -11.77 -12.83 -7.48
CA SER A 218 -12.54 -11.59 -7.67
C SER A 218 -12.29 -10.57 -6.56
N SER A 219 -11.80 -11.06 -5.42
CA SER A 219 -11.57 -10.27 -4.21
C SER A 219 -10.62 -10.96 -3.26
N VAL A 220 -9.90 -10.18 -2.45
CA VAL A 220 -9.03 -10.65 -1.36
C VAL A 220 -9.31 -9.82 -0.11
N ARG A 221 -9.26 -10.46 1.06
CA ARG A 221 -9.32 -9.77 2.36
C ARG A 221 -8.10 -10.03 3.22
N TYR A 222 -7.45 -11.18 3.03
CA TYR A 222 -6.34 -11.63 3.84
C TYR A 222 -5.10 -11.82 2.98
N VAL A 223 -3.97 -11.33 3.49
CA VAL A 223 -2.65 -11.56 2.92
C VAL A 223 -1.80 -12.28 3.95
N LYS A 224 -1.29 -13.44 3.57
CA LYS A 224 -0.38 -14.25 4.38
C LYS A 224 0.99 -14.28 3.72
N ILE A 225 2.01 -13.96 4.50
CA ILE A 225 3.40 -14.00 4.10
C ILE A 225 4.08 -15.06 4.96
N THR A 226 4.79 -16.00 4.33
CA THR A 226 5.51 -17.07 5.03
C THR A 226 6.98 -17.06 4.64
N ASN A 227 7.84 -17.42 5.60
CA ASN A 227 9.24 -17.66 5.33
C ASN A 227 9.58 -19.14 5.56
N ASP A 228 10.24 -19.79 4.60
CA ASP A 228 10.57 -21.21 4.68
C ASP A 228 11.51 -21.49 5.87
N LEU A 229 11.40 -22.67 6.46
CA LEU A 229 12.25 -23.07 7.58
C LEU A 229 13.75 -23.06 7.21
N ASN A 230 14.06 -23.31 5.94
CA ASN A 230 15.42 -23.37 5.40
C ASN A 230 15.77 -22.13 4.55
N ALA A 231 14.96 -21.06 4.60
CA ALA A 231 15.26 -19.84 3.88
C ALA A 231 16.58 -19.23 4.34
N ASN A 232 17.33 -18.63 3.42
CA ASN A 232 18.61 -17.98 3.77
C ASN A 232 18.40 -16.59 4.38
N LEU A 233 17.34 -15.90 3.97
CA LEU A 233 17.03 -14.50 4.29
C LEU A 233 15.73 -14.39 5.11
N ILE A 234 15.47 -13.20 5.65
CA ILE A 234 14.35 -12.92 6.56
C ILE A 234 13.57 -11.73 5.99
N PRO A 235 12.44 -11.96 5.30
CA PRO A 235 11.70 -10.86 4.70
C PRO A 235 11.14 -9.93 5.76
N GLU A 236 11.13 -8.65 5.42
CA GLU A 236 10.69 -7.54 6.25
C GLU A 236 9.60 -6.76 5.55
N ILE A 237 8.49 -6.52 6.25
CA ILE A 237 7.26 -5.95 5.68
C ILE A 237 6.94 -4.61 6.36
N ASP A 238 6.67 -3.60 5.54
CA ASP A 238 6.40 -2.20 5.90
C ASP A 238 5.05 -1.74 5.31
N GLY A 239 4.07 -2.66 5.25
CA GLY A 239 2.70 -2.34 4.85
C GLY A 239 2.21 -3.02 3.58
N ILE A 240 0.89 -3.02 3.42
CA ILE A 240 0.19 -3.54 2.25
C ILE A 240 -0.97 -2.59 1.94
N SER A 241 -1.12 -2.20 0.68
CA SER A 241 -2.19 -1.31 0.24
C SER A 241 -3.17 -1.98 -0.73
N ASP A 242 -4.40 -1.50 -0.72
CA ASP A 242 -5.35 -1.61 -1.82
C ASP A 242 -4.93 -0.63 -2.93
N VAL A 243 -5.04 -1.05 -4.18
CA VAL A 243 -4.76 -0.17 -5.31
C VAL A 243 -5.94 0.76 -5.55
N ARG A 244 -5.67 2.05 -5.61
CA ARG A 244 -6.70 3.04 -5.91
C ARG A 244 -7.05 3.00 -7.40
N ALA A 245 -8.29 2.59 -7.68
CA ALA A 245 -8.88 2.70 -9.00
C ALA A 245 -8.79 4.13 -9.56
N VAL A 246 -8.40 4.27 -10.82
CA VAL A 246 -8.39 5.55 -11.54
C VAL A 246 -9.56 5.53 -12.53
N PRO A 247 -10.66 6.24 -12.27
CA PRO A 247 -11.81 6.23 -13.16
C PRO A 247 -11.43 6.69 -14.56
N ALA A 248 -11.88 5.97 -15.59
CA ALA A 248 -11.69 6.40 -16.96
C ALA A 248 -12.24 7.83 -17.17
N PRO A 249 -11.55 8.70 -17.93
CA PRO A 249 -12.04 10.03 -18.25
C PRO A 249 -13.39 9.95 -19.01
N GLY A 250 -14.51 10.01 -18.29
CA GLY A 250 -15.85 9.88 -18.88
C GLY A 250 -16.96 9.50 -17.90
N GLY A 251 -16.66 8.81 -16.79
CA GLY A 251 -17.68 8.33 -15.85
C GLY A 251 -18.42 9.44 -15.08
N ALA A 252 -17.70 10.50 -14.68
CA ALA A 252 -18.29 11.60 -13.90
C ALA A 252 -19.19 12.53 -14.74
N GLY A 253 -19.04 12.55 -16.07
CA GLY A 253 -19.77 13.46 -16.95
C GLY A 253 -21.22 13.03 -17.24
N ILE A 254 -21.53 11.74 -17.19
CA ILE A 254 -22.85 11.23 -17.59
C ILE A 254 -23.89 11.40 -16.47
N ALA A 255 -23.49 11.28 -15.20
CA ALA A 255 -24.38 11.48 -14.06
C ALA A 255 -24.93 12.92 -13.98
N LEU A 256 -24.11 13.92 -14.35
CA LEU A 256 -24.50 15.33 -14.32
C LEU A 256 -25.46 15.72 -15.47
N VAL A 257 -25.34 15.09 -16.65
CA VAL A 257 -26.18 15.40 -17.81
C VAL A 257 -27.59 14.81 -17.68
N LEU A 258 -27.74 13.64 -17.06
CA LEU A 258 -29.06 13.02 -16.85
C LEU A 258 -29.90 13.75 -15.79
N GLY A 259 -29.28 14.31 -14.75
CA GLY A 259 -29.97 15.10 -13.72
C GLY A 259 -30.60 16.40 -14.26
N VAL A 260 -29.92 17.08 -15.20
CA VAL A 260 -30.40 18.33 -15.80
C VAL A 260 -31.54 18.10 -16.79
N MET A 261 -31.55 16.96 -17.51
CA MET A 261 -32.64 16.65 -18.44
C MET A 261 -33.93 16.19 -17.75
N ALA A 262 -33.84 15.56 -16.58
CA ALA A 262 -35.02 15.20 -15.77
C ALA A 262 -35.68 16.43 -15.13
N ALA A 263 -34.91 17.44 -14.72
CA ALA A 263 -35.44 18.68 -14.15
C ALA A 263 -36.12 19.59 -15.18
N ARG A 264 -35.73 19.51 -16.46
CA ARG A 264 -36.32 20.32 -17.55
C ARG A 264 -37.63 19.78 -18.11
N ARG A 265 -38.02 18.53 -17.81
CA ARG A 265 -39.30 17.94 -18.26
C ARG A 265 -40.47 18.15 -17.29
N ARG A 266 -40.28 18.86 -16.16
CA ARG A 266 -41.33 19.18 -15.18
C ARG A 266 -41.58 20.70 -15.06
N ARG A 267 -41.72 21.39 -16.18
CA ARG A 267 -42.31 22.73 -16.26
C ARG A 267 -43.28 22.79 -17.42
#